data_AF-A0A1Q3AFC1-F1
#
_entry.id   AF-A0A1Q3AFC1-F1
#
_cell.length_a   1.000
_cell.length_b   1.000
_cell.length_c   1.000
_cell.angle_alpha   90.00
_cell.angle_beta   90.00
_cell.angle_gamma   90.00
#
_symmetry.space_group_name_H-M   'P 1'
#
loop_
_entity.id
_entity.type
_entity.pdbx_description
1 polymer ?
#
loop_
_entity_poly.entity_id
_entity_poly.type
_entity_poly.pdbx_seq_one_letter_code
_entity_poly.pdbx_strand_id
1 'polypeptide(L)' 'MSSTPNPQRRYNNITLKTLTAYQLMSQRERMCELFQLLDDSERHEHIVNPSKQEALYKSMEEQLSKMKNEFGAN' A
#
# COMPACT_ATOMS: atom_id res chain seq x y z
N MET A 1 17.40 -29.41 26.38
CA MET A 1 16.33 -29.14 25.41
C MET A 1 16.60 -27.80 24.77
N SER A 2 17.15 -27.78 23.56
CA SER A 2 17.48 -26.56 22.81
C SER A 2 16.23 -26.10 22.05
N SER A 3 15.63 -25.00 22.49
CA SER A 3 14.59 -24.31 21.75
C SER A 3 15.20 -23.73 20.47
N THR A 4 14.75 -24.21 19.32
CA THR A 4 15.15 -23.66 18.02
C THR A 4 14.61 -22.22 17.90
N PRO A 5 15.45 -21.22 17.57
CA PRO A 5 14.99 -19.84 17.47
C PRO A 5 14.06 -19.69 16.27
N ASN A 6 12.81 -19.32 16.52
CA ASN A 6 11.81 -19.05 15.49
C ASN A 6 12.28 -17.88 14.59
N PRO A 7 12.55 -18.11 13.29
CA PRO A 7 13.11 -17.09 12.39
C PRO A 7 12.18 -15.89 12.19
N GLN A 8 10.86 -16.04 12.36
CA GLN A 8 9.90 -14.94 12.24
C GLN A 8 10.00 -13.94 13.40
N ARG A 9 10.46 -14.36 14.59
CA ARG A 9 10.69 -13.43 15.72
C ARG A 9 11.97 -12.61 15.58
N ARG A 10 12.91 -13.02 14.72
CA ARG A 10 14.20 -12.32 14.53
C ARG A 10 14.12 -11.02 13.75
N TYR A 11 13.01 -10.74 13.06
CA TYR A 11 12.82 -9.54 12.24
C TYR A 11 11.74 -8.58 12.77
N ASN A 12 11.10 -8.93 13.89
CA ASN A 12 10.11 -8.08 14.56
C ASN A 12 10.73 -7.12 15.59
N ASN A 13 12.05 -7.15 15.77
CA ASN A 13 12.77 -6.29 16.70
C ASN A 13 13.27 -5.03 15.99
N ILE A 14 12.78 -3.88 16.45
CA ILE A 14 13.31 -2.58 16.03
C ILE A 14 14.60 -2.31 16.82
N THR A 15 15.70 -2.14 16.10
CA THR A 15 17.01 -1.75 16.64
C THR A 15 17.35 -0.32 16.22
N LEU A 16 18.32 0.30 16.89
CA LEU A 16 18.82 1.63 16.48
C LEU A 16 19.31 1.63 15.02
N LYS A 17 19.94 0.54 14.58
CA LYS A 17 20.41 0.38 13.20
C LYS A 17 19.23 0.34 12.21
N THR A 18 18.19 -0.43 12.49
CA THR A 18 17.04 -0.54 11.58
C THR A 18 16.23 0.74 11.53
N LEU A 19 16.09 1.44 12.66
CA LEU A 19 15.37 2.72 12.72
C LEU A 19 16.09 3.82 11.92
N THR A 20 17.41 3.97 12.14
CA THR A 20 18.20 4.99 11.43
C THR A 20 18.36 4.65 9.94
N ALA A 21 18.52 3.37 9.59
CA ALA A 21 18.53 2.94 8.20
C ALA A 21 17.20 3.26 7.50
N TYR A 22 16.06 2.96 8.13
CA TYR A 22 14.74 3.30 7.58
C TYR A 22 14.58 4.80 7.35
N GLN A 23 14.92 5.62 8.35
CA GLN A 23 14.84 7.08 8.22
C GLN A 23 15.73 7.60 7.08
N LEU A 24 16.98 7.14 7.00
CA LEU A 24 17.92 7.57 5.97
C LEU A 24 17.46 7.14 4.56
N MET A 25 16.99 5.90 4.41
CA MET A 25 16.48 5.40 3.13
C MET A 25 15.25 6.20 2.67
N SER A 26 14.29 6.42 3.56
CA SER A 26 13.08 7.20 3.25
C SER A 26 13.41 8.64 2.83
N GLN A 27 14.38 9.28 3.50
CA GLN A 27 14.82 10.64 3.12
C GLN A 27 15.51 10.67 1.75
N ARG A 28 16.39 9.71 1.47
CA ARG A 28 17.09 9.61 0.18
C ARG A 28 16.13 9.36 -0.97
N GLU A 29 15.16 8.48 -0.77
CA GLU A 29 14.15 8.16 -1.77
C GLU A 29 13.36 9.41 -2.18
N ARG A 30 12.82 10.16 -1.21
CA ARG A 30 12.07 11.41 -1.47
C ARG A 30 12.92 12.47 -2.19
N MET A 31 14.20 12.58 -1.83
CA MET A 31 15.10 13.51 -2.49
C MET A 31 15.35 13.12 -3.95
N CYS A 32 15.54 11.84 -4.23
CA CYS A 32 15.74 11.35 -5.60
C CYS A 32 14.46 11.43 -6.44
N GLU A 33 13.29 11.23 -5.83
CA GLU A 33 11.98 11.43 -6.47
C GLU A 33 11.79 12.89 -6.92
N LEU A 34 12.15 13.87 -6.07
CA LEU A 34 12.07 15.30 -6.41
C LEU A 34 12.84 15.66 -7.68
N PHE A 35 13.98 15.02 -7.90
CA PHE A 35 14.83 15.24 -9.08
C PHE A 35 14.54 14.27 -10.24
N GLN A 36 13.47 13.47 -10.14
CA GLN A 36 13.09 12.47 -11.14
C GLN A 36 14.22 11.47 -11.46
N LEU A 37 14.99 11.10 -10.43
CA LEU A 37 16.11 10.16 -10.54
C LEU A 37 15.72 8.71 -10.20
N LEU A 38 14.46 8.48 -9.82
CA LEU A 38 13.91 7.18 -9.48
C LEU A 38 12.73 6.88 -10.40
N ASP A 39 12.65 5.65 -10.86
CA ASP A 39 11.43 5.09 -11.45
C ASP A 39 10.66 4.34 -10.36
N ASP A 40 9.49 4.84 -9.99
CA ASP A 40 8.61 4.26 -8.97
C ASP A 40 7.32 3.67 -9.58
N SER A 41 7.30 3.47 -10.90
CA SER A 41 6.10 3.08 -11.65
C SER A 41 5.51 1.74 -11.16
N GLU A 42 6.35 0.74 -10.88
CA GLU A 42 5.90 -0.57 -10.39
C GLU A 42 5.20 -0.47 -9.02
N ARG A 43 5.79 0.27 -8.08
CA ARG A 43 5.19 0.49 -6.77
C ARG A 43 3.90 1.28 -6.89
N HIS A 44 3.90 2.32 -7.72
CA HIS A 44 2.72 3.13 -7.96
C HIS A 44 1.57 2.29 -8.55
N GLU A 45 1.85 1.46 -9.55
CA GLU A 45 0.87 0.55 -10.15
C GLU A 45 0.32 -0.45 -9.13
N HIS A 46 1.18 -1.02 -8.28
CA HIS A 46 0.72 -1.94 -7.23
C HIS A 46 -0.15 -1.28 -6.16
N ILE A 47 0.16 -0.04 -5.75
CA ILE A 47 -0.60 0.68 -4.73
C ILE A 47 -1.92 1.20 -5.28
N VAL A 48 -1.89 1.87 -6.44
CA VAL A 48 -3.09 2.43 -7.07
C VAL A 48 -3.98 1.30 -7.59
N ASN A 49 -3.37 0.30 -8.22
CA ASN A 49 -4.03 -0.85 -8.83
C ASN A 49 -5.26 -0.44 -9.66
N PRO A 50 -5.03 0.12 -10.87
CA PRO A 50 -6.11 0.69 -11.69
C PRO A 50 -7.25 -0.28 -11.95
N SER A 51 -6.95 -1.57 -12.15
CA SER A 51 -7.96 -2.62 -12.36
C SER A 51 -8.88 -2.78 -11.15
N LYS A 52 -8.31 -2.82 -9.93
CA LYS A 52 -9.10 -2.90 -8.70
C LYS A 52 -9.92 -1.63 -8.46
N GLN A 53 -9.36 -0.46 -8.80
CA GLN A 53 -10.07 0.81 -8.70
C GLN A 53 -11.28 0.87 -9.65
N GLU A 54 -11.13 0.39 -10.89
CA GLU A 54 -12.23 0.32 -11.84
C GLU A 54 -13.33 -0.67 -11.39
N ALA A 55 -12.94 -1.83 -10.87
CA ALA A 55 -13.91 -2.79 -10.32
C ALA A 55 -14.69 -2.21 -9.13
N LEU A 56 -14.01 -1.47 -8.25
CA LEU A 56 -14.66 -0.77 -7.14
C LEU A 56 -15.64 0.29 -7.65
N TYR A 57 -15.25 1.07 -8.66
CA TYR A 57 -16.11 2.10 -9.26
C TYR A 57 -17.40 1.50 -9.81
N LYS A 58 -17.32 0.42 -10.60
CA LYS A 58 -18.50 -0.27 -11.15
C LYS A 58 -19.40 -0.81 -10.04
N SER A 59 -18.81 -1.40 -9.00
CA SER A 59 -19.59 -1.89 -7.85
C SER A 59 -20.34 -0.77 -7.13
N MET A 60 -19.73 0.41 -6.97
CA MET A 60 -20.41 1.56 -6.36
C MET A 60 -21.51 2.12 -7.26
N GLU A 61 -21.29 2.16 -8.58
CA GLU A 61 -22.31 2.59 -9.55
C GLU A 61 -23.54 1.66 -9.51
N GLU A 62 -23.31 0.34 -9.46
CA GLU A 62 -24.38 -0.65 -9.30
C GLU A 62 -25.17 -0.44 -8.00
N GLN A 63 -24.49 -0.21 -6.88
CA GLN A 63 -25.14 0.07 -5.59
C GLN A 63 -25.97 1.36 -5.63
N LEU A 64 -25.45 2.43 -6.25
CA LEU A 64 -26.17 3.69 -6.42
C LEU A 64 -27.41 3.50 -7.31
N SER A 65 -27.29 2.73 -8.40
CA SER A 65 -28.41 2.43 -9.29
C SER A 65 -29.52 1.67 -8.56
N LYS A 66 -29.13 0.71 -7.71
CA LYS A 66 -30.06 -0.09 -6.91
C LYS A 66 -30.80 0.79 -5.89
N MET A 67 -30.07 1.62 -5.15
CA MET A 67 -30.69 2.56 -4.21
C MET A 67 -31.62 3.55 -4.93
N LYS A 68 -31.21 4.13 -6.06
CA LYS A 68 -32.06 5.04 -6.83
C LYS A 68 -33.37 4.37 -7.26
N ASN A 69 -33.31 3.12 -7.70
CA ASN A 69 -34.50 2.37 -8.11
C ASN A 69 -35.40 2.01 -6.91
N GLU A 70 -34.82 1.70 -5.75
CA GLU A 70 -35.56 1.46 -4.51
C GLU A 70 -36.25 2.73 -3.97
N PHE A 71 -35.60 3.90 -4.08
CA PHE A 71 -36.16 5.19 -3.65
C PHE A 71 -37.10 5.84 -4.67
N GLY A 72 -36.93 5.57 -5.97
CA GLY A 72 -37.79 6.10 -7.03
C GLY A 72 -39.05 5.27 -7.32
N ALA A 73 -39.21 4.11 -6.67
CA ALA A 73 -40.36 3.22 -6.79
C ALA A 73 -41.39 3.38 -5.65
N ASN A 74 -41.22 4.38 -4.78
CA ASN A 74 -42.24 4.87 -3.84
C ASN A 74 -42.68 6.29 -4.25
#